data_AF-A0A2A7AWR9-F1
#
_entry.id   AF-A0A2A7AWR9-F1
#
_cell.length_a   1.000
_cell.length_b   1.000
_cell.length_c   1.000
_cell.angle_alpha   90.00
_cell.angle_beta   90.00
_cell.angle_gamma   90.00
#
_symmetry.space_group_name_H-M   'P 1'
#
loop_
_entity.id
_entity.type
_entity.pdbx_description
1 polymer ?
#
loop_
_entity_poly.entity_id
_entity_poly.type
_entity_poly.pdbx_seq_one_letter_code
_entity_poly.pdbx_strand_id
1 'polypeptide(L)'
;MDFNKIKAMGLEYAEKGKNAAMDLAEKGKTQALLVNEQGKLLKAQRQLGALVYSLAKGKEENQPLVDKYIEMIDTIEQEITRLKAILTPAEAAEVDYEAPMEEAEEAAPEQPAQPARKTCPQCGAPVSDDALFCNKCGAQL
;
A
#
# COMPACT_ATOMS: atom_id res chain seq x y z
N MET A 1 31.78 -32.76 -37.79
CA MET A 1 30.91 -31.83 -37.05
C MET A 1 30.42 -30.75 -38.00
N ASP A 2 29.10 -30.63 -38.19
CA ASP A 2 28.51 -29.57 -39.03
C ASP A 2 28.64 -28.21 -38.33
N PHE A 3 29.51 -27.34 -38.86
CA PHE A 3 29.74 -25.99 -38.32
C PHE A 3 28.44 -25.16 -38.19
N ASN A 4 27.49 -25.37 -39.12
CA ASN A 4 26.18 -24.72 -39.09
C ASN A 4 25.32 -25.14 -37.88
N LYS A 5 25.41 -26.40 -37.41
CA LYS A 5 24.68 -26.86 -36.22
C LYS A 5 25.24 -26.23 -34.94
N ILE A 6 26.57 -26.09 -34.86
CA ILE A 6 27.24 -25.45 -33.70
C ILE A 6 26.86 -23.97 -33.61
N LYS A 7 26.84 -23.26 -34.75
CA LYS A 7 26.42 -21.85 -34.81
C LYS A 7 24.95 -21.66 -34.41
N ALA A 8 24.06 -22.53 -34.88
CA ALA A 8 22.63 -22.49 -34.52
C ALA A 8 22.41 -22.75 -33.02
N MET A 9 23.08 -23.76 -32.45
CA MET A 9 23.06 -24.01 -31.00
C MET A 9 23.58 -22.80 -30.22
N GLY A 10 24.70 -22.19 -30.65
CA GLY A 10 25.24 -21.00 -30.00
C GLY A 10 24.27 -19.81 -29.98
N LEU A 11 23.52 -19.60 -31.07
CA LEU A 11 22.49 -18.56 -31.14
C LEU A 11 21.31 -18.88 -30.21
N GLU A 12 20.83 -20.12 -30.17
CA GLU A 12 19.76 -20.51 -29.23
C GLU A 12 20.18 -20.30 -27.76
N TYR A 13 21.42 -20.64 -27.40
CA TYR A 13 21.90 -20.42 -26.03
C TYR A 13 22.00 -18.94 -25.68
N ALA A 14 22.42 -18.09 -26.63
CA ALA A 14 22.45 -16.65 -26.44
C ALA A 14 21.04 -16.06 -26.28
N GLU A 15 20.07 -16.51 -27.08
CA GLU A 15 18.66 -16.11 -26.97
C GLU A 15 18.04 -16.56 -25.64
N LYS A 16 18.27 -17.81 -25.22
CA LYS A 16 17.82 -18.32 -23.90
C LYS A 16 18.41 -17.50 -22.76
N GLY A 17 19.70 -17.15 -22.83
CA GLY A 17 20.35 -16.31 -21.83
C GLY A 17 19.75 -14.89 -21.77
N LYS A 18 19.46 -14.29 -22.94
CA LYS A 18 18.82 -12.97 -23.01
C LYS A 18 17.41 -12.99 -22.43
N ASN A 19 16.60 -14.00 -22.77
CA ASN A 19 15.23 -14.12 -22.28
C ASN A 19 15.20 -14.36 -20.76
N ALA A 20 16.04 -15.27 -20.25
CA ALA A 20 16.13 -15.52 -18.81
C ALA A 20 16.53 -14.25 -18.03
N ALA A 21 17.44 -13.44 -18.56
CA ALA A 21 17.82 -12.18 -17.94
C ALA A 21 16.68 -11.14 -17.96
N MET A 22 15.89 -11.09 -19.05
CA MET A 22 14.70 -10.24 -19.11
C MET A 22 13.63 -10.68 -18.13
N ASP A 23 13.34 -11.98 -18.06
CA ASP A 23 12.34 -12.54 -17.15
C ASP A 23 12.70 -12.25 -15.68
N LEU A 24 13.98 -12.41 -15.30
CA LEU A 24 14.44 -12.11 -13.96
C LEU A 24 14.31 -10.61 -13.62
N ALA A 25 14.60 -9.73 -14.58
CA ALA A 25 14.45 -8.29 -14.40
C ALA A 25 12.96 -7.89 -14.26
N GLU A 26 12.05 -8.51 -15.01
CA GLU A 26 10.61 -8.28 -14.87
C GLU A 26 10.09 -8.76 -13.51
N LYS A 27 10.51 -9.95 -13.06
CA LYS A 27 10.16 -10.47 -11.74
C LYS A 27 10.67 -9.57 -10.61
N GLY A 28 11.92 -9.11 -10.68
CA GLY A 28 12.48 -8.19 -9.69
C GLY A 28 11.71 -6.86 -9.61
N LYS A 29 11.24 -6.34 -10.75
CA LYS A 29 10.36 -5.16 -10.78
C LYS A 29 9.01 -5.44 -10.11
N THR A 30 8.40 -6.58 -10.42
CA THR A 30 7.13 -7.00 -9.82
C THR A 30 7.24 -7.17 -8.31
N GLN A 31 8.34 -7.75 -7.81
CA GLN A 31 8.59 -7.85 -6.36
C GLN A 31 8.69 -6.47 -5.70
N ALA A 32 9.42 -5.52 -6.30
CA ALA A 32 9.54 -4.17 -5.76
C ALA A 32 8.19 -3.42 -5.75
N LEU A 33 7.38 -3.59 -6.79
CA LEU A 33 6.02 -3.04 -6.84
C LEU A 33 5.11 -3.67 -5.77
N LEU A 34 5.22 -4.98 -5.56
CA LEU A 34 4.44 -5.69 -4.54
C LEU A 34 4.71 -5.14 -3.14
N VAL A 35 5.98 -4.95 -2.76
CA VAL A 35 6.36 -4.34 -1.48
C VAL A 35 5.82 -2.91 -1.35
N ASN A 36 5.83 -2.15 -2.45
CA ASN A 36 5.29 -0.79 -2.46
C ASN A 36 3.78 -0.77 -2.18
N GLU A 37 3.01 -1.63 -2.87
CA GLU A 37 1.56 -1.74 -2.68
C GLU A 37 1.21 -2.29 -1.29
N GLN A 38 1.93 -3.27 -0.76
CA GLN A 38 1.78 -3.73 0.63
C GLN A 38 2.01 -2.58 1.64
N GLY A 39 3.02 -1.74 1.41
CA GLY A 39 3.25 -0.54 2.23
C GLY A 39 2.13 0.50 2.13
N LYS A 40 1.50 0.65 0.97
CA LYS A 40 0.31 1.51 0.80
C LYS A 40 -0.90 0.93 1.51
N LEU A 41 -1.11 -0.39 1.42
CA LEU A 41 -2.20 -1.10 2.09
C LEU A 41 -2.16 -0.85 3.61
N LEU A 42 -1.00 -1.07 4.23
CA LEU A 42 -0.80 -0.83 5.67
C LEU A 42 -1.09 0.62 6.08
N LYS A 43 -0.67 1.59 5.26
CA LYS A 43 -0.96 3.02 5.52
C LYS A 43 -2.45 3.32 5.38
N ALA A 44 -3.12 2.81 4.35
CA ALA A 44 -4.54 3.01 4.13
C ALA A 44 -5.38 2.38 5.26
N GLN A 45 -5.03 1.18 5.70
CA GLN A 45 -5.67 0.51 6.85
C GLN A 45 -5.49 1.31 8.14
N ARG A 46 -4.29 1.83 8.42
CA ARG A 46 -4.04 2.72 9.58
C ARG A 46 -4.88 4.01 9.52
N GLN A 47 -4.98 4.63 8.34
CA GLN A 47 -5.80 5.82 8.13
C GLN A 47 -7.28 5.54 8.35
N LEU A 48 -7.79 4.43 7.82
CA LEU A 48 -9.16 3.99 8.03
C LEU A 48 -9.44 3.74 9.52
N GLY A 49 -8.54 3.05 10.22
CA GLY A 49 -8.65 2.82 11.66
C GLY A 49 -8.71 4.12 12.47
N ALA A 50 -7.83 5.08 12.16
CA ALA A 50 -7.83 6.39 12.79
C ALA A 50 -9.13 7.17 12.52
N LEU A 51 -9.64 7.11 11.28
CA LEU A 51 -10.91 7.72 10.90
C LEU A 51 -12.07 7.11 11.68
N VAL A 52 -12.23 5.79 11.66
CA VAL A 52 -13.30 5.08 12.38
C VAL A 52 -13.25 5.39 13.88
N TYR A 53 -12.06 5.41 14.47
CA TYR A 53 -11.88 5.80 15.87
C TYR A 53 -12.36 7.23 16.14
N SER A 54 -11.97 8.19 15.29
CA SER A 54 -12.38 9.59 15.46
C SER A 54 -13.90 9.79 15.33
N LEU A 55 -14.53 9.09 14.38
CA LEU A 55 -15.97 9.10 14.17
C LEU A 55 -16.71 8.54 15.38
N ALA A 56 -16.27 7.38 15.89
CA ALA A 56 -16.83 6.76 17.08
C ALA A 56 -16.69 7.65 18.34
N LYS A 57 -15.52 8.27 18.51
CA LYS A 57 -15.26 9.20 19.64
C LYS A 57 -16.10 10.48 19.55
N GLY A 58 -16.27 11.01 18.34
CA GLY A 58 -17.08 12.19 18.06
C GLY A 58 -18.59 11.95 18.11
N LYS A 59 -19.04 10.67 18.13
CA LYS A 59 -20.44 10.29 17.87
C LYS A 59 -20.96 10.86 16.55
N GLU A 60 -20.06 11.04 15.59
CA GLU A 60 -20.36 11.49 14.24
C GLU A 60 -20.30 10.28 13.30
N GLU A 61 -21.30 10.13 12.43
CA GLU A 61 -21.32 9.07 11.44
C GLU A 61 -21.01 9.67 10.06
N ASN A 62 -19.98 9.14 9.41
CA ASN A 62 -19.63 9.51 8.05
C ASN A 62 -19.33 8.26 7.23
N GLN A 63 -20.33 7.38 7.14
CA GLN A 63 -20.23 6.15 6.35
C GLN A 63 -19.74 6.35 4.91
N PRO A 64 -20.16 7.37 4.13
CA PRO A 64 -19.65 7.51 2.76
C PRO A 64 -18.14 7.78 2.71
N LEU A 65 -17.55 8.35 3.79
CA LEU A 65 -16.11 8.52 3.87
C LEU A 65 -15.43 7.18 4.18
N VAL A 66 -15.99 6.41 5.11
CA VAL A 66 -15.51 5.05 5.45
C VAL A 66 -15.56 4.14 4.21
N ASP A 67 -16.70 4.10 3.52
CA ASP A 67 -16.89 3.33 2.29
C ASP A 67 -15.85 3.69 1.23
N LYS A 68 -15.57 4.99 1.04
CA LYS A 68 -14.53 5.44 0.10
C LYS A 68 -13.14 4.94 0.46
N TYR A 69 -12.79 4.90 1.74
CA TYR A 69 -11.50 4.32 2.19
C TYR A 69 -11.46 2.80 2.00
N ILE A 70 -12.59 2.10 2.21
CA ILE A 70 -12.71 0.67 1.95
C ILE A 70 -12.51 0.38 0.45
N GLU A 71 -13.18 1.11 -0.45
CA GLU A 71 -13.01 0.97 -1.90
C GLU A 71 -11.55 1.22 -2.34
N MET A 72 -10.87 2.20 -1.71
CA MET A 72 -9.45 2.44 -1.96
C MET A 72 -8.58 1.26 -1.51
N ILE A 73 -8.87 0.67 -0.35
CA ILE A 73 -8.17 -0.52 0.17
C ILE A 73 -8.41 -1.71 -0.75
N ASP A 74 -9.66 -1.97 -1.16
CA ASP A 74 -10.02 -3.06 -2.08
C ASP A 74 -9.24 -2.94 -3.40
N THR A 75 -9.08 -1.71 -3.91
CA THR A 75 -8.30 -1.46 -5.13
C THR A 75 -6.83 -1.83 -4.96
N ILE A 76 -6.22 -1.51 -3.81
CA ILE A 76 -4.84 -1.86 -3.49
C ILE A 76 -4.70 -3.38 -3.33
N GLU A 77 -5.63 -4.03 -2.65
CA GLU A 77 -5.64 -5.49 -2.46
C GLU A 77 -5.78 -6.25 -3.79
N GLN A 78 -6.60 -5.75 -4.71
CA GLN A 78 -6.71 -6.29 -6.06
C GLN A 78 -5.39 -6.18 -6.83
N GLU A 79 -4.70 -5.04 -6.75
CA GLU A 79 -3.40 -4.86 -7.43
C GLU A 79 -2.32 -5.73 -6.80
N ILE A 80 -2.29 -5.88 -5.47
CA ILE A 80 -1.42 -6.84 -4.77
C ILE A 80 -1.67 -8.26 -5.27
N THR A 81 -2.94 -8.66 -5.37
CA THR A 81 -3.32 -10.00 -5.85
C THR A 81 -2.87 -10.22 -7.30
N ARG A 82 -3.03 -9.20 -8.16
CA ARG A 82 -2.56 -9.21 -9.55
C ARG A 82 -1.04 -9.33 -9.64
N LEU A 83 -0.29 -8.58 -8.83
CA LEU A 83 1.18 -8.64 -8.79
C LEU A 83 1.67 -10.00 -8.27
N LYS A 84 1.02 -10.55 -7.23
CA LYS A 84 1.31 -11.90 -6.71
C LYS A 84 1.09 -12.98 -7.77
N ALA A 85 0.09 -12.83 -8.65
CA ALA A 85 -0.17 -13.80 -9.73
C ALA A 85 0.92 -13.86 -10.82
N ILE A 86 1.76 -12.82 -10.94
CA ILE A 86 2.90 -12.79 -11.88
C ILE A 86 4.11 -13.54 -11.29
N LEU A 87 4.19 -13.66 -9.98
CA LEU A 87 5.28 -14.33 -9.26
C LEU A 87 4.99 -15.82 -9.08
N THR A 88 6.04 -16.64 -8.96
CA THR A 88 5.84 -18.03 -8.53
C THR A 88 5.44 -18.07 -7.05
N PRO A 89 4.77 -19.16 -6.59
CA PRO A 89 4.35 -19.28 -5.19
C PRO A 89 5.49 -19.15 -4.16
N ALA A 90 6.71 -19.59 -4.52
CA ALA A 90 7.89 -19.45 -3.67
C ALA A 90 8.36 -17.98 -3.60
N GLU A 91 8.46 -17.31 -4.75
CA GLU A 91 8.83 -15.89 -4.82
C GLU A 91 7.81 -14.99 -4.10
N ALA A 92 6.52 -15.29 -4.23
CA ALA A 92 5.44 -14.54 -3.56
C ALA A 92 5.46 -14.71 -2.04
N ALA A 93 5.85 -15.89 -1.54
CA ALA A 93 5.95 -16.17 -0.10
C ALA A 93 7.13 -15.44 0.56
N GLU A 94 8.22 -15.21 -0.17
CA GLU A 94 9.39 -14.46 0.36
C GLU A 94 9.09 -12.97 0.55
N VAL A 95 8.19 -12.38 -0.24
CA VAL A 95 7.79 -10.96 -0.11
C VAL A 95 6.72 -10.74 0.96
N ASP A 96 6.05 -11.81 1.41
CA ASP A 96 4.97 -11.76 2.41
C ASP A 96 5.47 -11.92 3.85
N TYR A 97 6.78 -12.11 4.06
CA TYR A 97 7.38 -12.19 5.38
C TYR A 97 7.40 -10.81 6.06
N GLU A 98 6.29 -10.50 6.74
CA GLU A 98 6.13 -9.31 7.56
C GLU A 98 7.07 -9.33 8.77
N ALA A 99 7.73 -8.19 8.97
CA ALA A 99 8.52 -7.89 10.16
C ALA A 99 7.67 -8.04 11.44
N PRO A 100 8.27 -8.48 12.57
CA PRO A 100 7.60 -8.53 13.86
C PRO A 100 6.97 -7.19 14.19
N MET A 101 5.69 -7.21 14.60
CA MET A 101 5.00 -6.09 15.24
C MET A 101 5.92 -5.46 16.28
N GLU A 102 6.44 -4.27 16.00
CA GLU A 102 6.94 -3.39 17.06
C GLU A 102 5.73 -2.94 17.87
N GLU A 103 5.86 -3.20 19.17
CA GLU A 103 4.88 -3.10 20.21
C GLU A 103 4.20 -1.73 20.28
N ALA A 104 2.90 -1.78 20.57
CA ALA A 104 2.08 -0.66 20.90
C ALA A 104 2.60 0.04 22.15
N GLU A 105 2.97 1.31 22.04
CA GLU A 105 3.17 2.17 23.20
C GLU A 105 1.85 2.90 23.51
N GLU A 106 1.28 2.51 24.65
CA GLU A 106 0.08 3.07 25.26
C GLU A 106 0.31 4.53 25.69
N ALA A 107 -0.65 5.41 25.38
CA ALA A 107 -0.87 6.62 26.17
C ALA A 107 -2.36 7.01 26.14
N ALA A 108 -2.98 6.92 27.32
CA ALA A 108 -4.36 7.29 27.64
C ALA A 108 -4.54 8.83 27.78
N PRO A 109 -5.78 9.35 27.85
CA PRO A 109 -6.14 10.68 27.36
C PRO A 109 -6.29 11.77 28.45
N GLU A 110 -6.16 13.04 28.05
CA GLU A 110 -6.69 14.21 28.78
C GLU A 110 -7.55 15.10 27.85
N GLN A 111 -8.64 15.64 28.38
CA GLN A 111 -9.58 16.62 27.78
C GLN A 111 -9.86 17.71 28.82
N PRO A 112 -10.41 18.90 28.48
CA PRO A 112 -10.39 19.61 27.19
C PRO A 112 -10.00 21.10 27.35
N ALA A 113 -9.42 21.70 26.30
CA ALA A 113 -9.43 23.15 26.11
C ALA A 113 -9.92 23.44 24.68
N GLN A 114 -10.86 24.39 24.55
CA GLN A 114 -11.56 24.68 23.31
C GLN A 114 -10.56 25.09 22.20
N PRO A 115 -10.54 24.41 21.03
CA PRO A 115 -9.47 24.58 20.07
C PRO A 115 -9.67 25.83 19.19
N ALA A 116 -8.57 26.55 18.96
CA ALA A 116 -8.45 27.40 17.79
C ALA A 116 -8.71 26.54 16.54
N ARG A 117 -9.55 27.02 15.63
CA ARG A 117 -9.97 26.28 14.44
C ARG A 117 -9.00 26.61 13.30
N LYS A 118 -8.23 25.62 12.86
CA LYS A 118 -7.55 25.67 11.56
C LYS A 118 -8.57 25.38 10.46
N THR A 119 -8.28 25.74 9.21
CA THR A 119 -9.11 25.39 8.05
C THR A 119 -8.38 24.40 7.17
N CYS A 120 -9.09 23.41 6.66
CA CYS A 120 -8.53 22.42 5.76
C CYS A 120 -8.10 23.10 4.45
N PRO A 121 -6.83 22.95 4.00
CA PRO A 121 -6.35 23.57 2.78
C PRO A 121 -6.97 22.98 1.50
N GLN A 122 -7.59 21.79 1.57
CA GLN A 122 -8.20 21.12 0.43
C GLN A 122 -9.68 21.47 0.23
N CYS A 123 -10.45 21.61 1.31
CA CYS A 123 -11.91 21.81 1.20
C CYS A 123 -12.46 22.99 2.00
N GLY A 124 -11.61 23.75 2.69
CA GLY A 124 -11.98 24.93 3.47
C GLY A 124 -12.77 24.65 4.74
N ALA A 125 -12.99 23.38 5.11
CA ALA A 125 -13.74 23.03 6.32
C ALA A 125 -12.99 23.44 7.59
N PRO A 126 -13.69 23.90 8.64
CA PRO A 126 -13.08 24.10 9.95
C PRO A 126 -12.64 22.74 10.51
N VAL A 127 -11.38 22.65 10.91
CA VAL A 127 -10.72 21.48 11.49
C VAL A 127 -10.10 21.88 12.83
N SER A 128 -10.14 20.99 13.81
CA SER A 128 -9.50 21.25 15.11
C SER A 128 -7.98 21.30 14.95
N ASP A 129 -7.30 22.08 15.79
CA ASP A 129 -5.83 22.23 15.77
C ASP A 129 -5.08 20.89 15.91
N ASP A 130 -5.69 19.92 16.61
CA ASP A 130 -5.15 18.57 16.84
C ASP A 130 -5.60 17.53 15.80
N ALA A 131 -6.39 17.94 14.79
CA ALA A 131 -6.85 17.00 13.77
C ALA A 131 -5.72 16.69 12.77
N LEU A 132 -5.32 15.41 12.71
CA LEU A 132 -4.38 14.90 11.71
C LEU A 132 -5.00 14.79 10.30
N PHE A 133 -6.33 14.87 10.21
CA PHE A 133 -7.09 14.72 8.97
C PHE A 133 -8.37 15.54 9.00
N CYS A 134 -8.81 15.99 7.84
CA CYS A 134 -10.01 16.76 7.69
C CYS A 134 -11.26 15.88 7.67
N ASN A 135 -12.13 16.08 8.66
CA ASN A 135 -13.40 15.34 8.80
C ASN A 135 -14.37 15.50 7.61
N LYS A 136 -14.21 16.55 6.77
CA LYS A 136 -15.10 16.80 5.62
C LYS A 136 -14.61 16.17 4.32
N CYS A 137 -13.29 16.03 4.12
CA CYS A 137 -12.74 15.59 2.82
C CYS A 137 -11.70 14.47 2.90
N GLY A 138 -11.29 14.06 4.10
CA GLY A 138 -10.27 13.03 4.30
C GLY A 138 -8.84 13.47 4.02
N ALA A 139 -8.61 14.74 3.66
CA ALA A 139 -7.26 15.25 3.46
C ALA A 139 -6.45 15.22 4.76
N GLN A 140 -5.21 14.75 4.70
CA GLN A 140 -4.26 14.83 5.81
C GLN A 140 -3.86 16.29 6.05
N LEU A 141 -3.84 16.74 7.30
CA LEU A 141 -3.63 18.13 7.73
C LEU A 141 -2.22 18.37 8.29
#